data_AF-A0A950PI81-F1
#
_entry.id   AF-A0A950PI81-F1
#
_cell.length_a   1.000
_cell.length_b   1.000
_cell.length_c   1.000
_cell.angle_alpha   90.00
_cell.angle_beta   90.00
_cell.angle_gamma   90.00
#
_symmetry.space_group_name_H-M   'P 1'
#
loop_
_entity.id
_entity.type
_entity.pdbx_description
1 polymer ?
#
loop_
_entity_poly.entity_id
_entity_poly.type
_entity_poly.pdbx_seq_one_letter_code
_entity_poly.pdbx_strand_id
1 'polypeptide(L)'
;MSAALLEHRIATVRRFNRFYTQKIGVLQEGLLESPFSLAEARVLYELAHRDRPTASDIARDLSLDPGYLSRMLRGFQRRGLVRRQVSASDARQRRLSLTPAGRVAFAPLDTRSREDIGSLLGSLPDVDQQSLVAAMTRIERLLSPGSAALPAYVLRPHRPGDIGWITWRHGVLYAAEYGWDERFEAMVAAIMARFVENFDVRRECCWIAEQEGEP
;
A
#
# COMPACT_ATOMS: atom_id res chain seq x y z
N MET A 1 -11.43 20.68 14.44
CA MET A 1 -10.05 20.63 13.91
C MET A 1 -9.65 22.05 13.52
N SER A 2 -8.58 22.62 14.07
CA SER A 2 -8.21 24.01 13.75
C SER A 2 -7.72 24.11 12.29
N ALA A 3 -7.98 25.25 11.64
CA ALA A 3 -7.52 25.50 10.28
C ALA A 3 -5.98 25.39 10.16
N ALA A 4 -5.25 25.85 11.18
CA ALA A 4 -3.80 25.72 11.26
C ALA A 4 -3.32 24.25 11.28
N LEU A 5 -4.05 23.35 11.95
CA LEU A 5 -3.71 21.93 11.99
C LEU A 5 -3.93 21.25 10.62
N LEU A 6 -4.99 21.64 9.90
CA LEU A 6 -5.23 21.12 8.55
C LEU A 6 -4.16 21.57 7.56
N GLU A 7 -3.77 22.85 7.58
CA GLU A 7 -2.68 23.38 6.75
C GLU A 7 -1.36 22.65 6.99
N HIS A 8 -1.02 22.39 8.26
CA HIS A 8 0.18 21.61 8.59
C HIS A 8 0.14 20.18 8.02
N ARG A 9 -1.03 19.53 8.07
CA ARG A 9 -1.24 18.18 7.48
C ARG A 9 -1.12 18.22 5.95
N ILE A 10 -1.71 19.20 5.29
CA ILE A 10 -1.61 19.41 3.84
C ILE A 10 -0.14 19.62 3.43
N ALA A 11 0.59 20.48 4.15
CA ALA A 11 2.01 20.74 3.88
C ALA A 11 2.87 19.47 4.02
N THR A 12 2.57 18.64 5.03
CA THR A 12 3.25 17.36 5.28
C THR A 12 3.05 16.38 4.12
N VAL A 13 1.80 16.19 3.67
CA VAL A 13 1.49 15.32 2.51
C VAL A 13 2.17 15.84 1.24
N ARG A 14 2.10 17.15 0.98
CA ARG A 14 2.77 17.75 -0.20
C ARG A 14 4.29 17.57 -0.16
N ARG A 15 4.90 17.67 1.02
CA ARG A 15 6.34 17.42 1.21
C ARG A 15 6.67 15.96 0.94
N PHE A 16 5.89 15.04 1.50
CA PHE A 16 6.05 13.60 1.26
C PHE A 16 5.95 13.28 -0.23
N ASN A 17 4.93 13.78 -0.93
CA ASN A 17 4.76 13.50 -2.36
C ASN A 17 5.95 13.97 -3.20
N ARG A 18 6.49 15.17 -2.95
CA ARG A 18 7.67 15.67 -3.67
C ARG A 18 8.93 14.84 -3.39
N PHE A 19 9.13 14.48 -2.13
CA PHE A 19 10.24 13.61 -1.73
C PHE A 19 10.10 12.24 -2.40
N TYR A 20 8.91 11.64 -2.34
CA TYR A 20 8.66 10.30 -2.84
C TYR A 20 8.78 10.25 -4.36
N THR A 21 8.21 11.19 -5.11
CA THR A 21 8.34 11.23 -6.58
C THR A 21 9.78 11.36 -7.04
N GLN A 22 10.62 12.08 -6.30
CA GLN A 22 12.06 12.11 -6.55
C GLN A 22 12.71 10.76 -6.19
N LYS A 23 12.35 10.18 -5.05
CA LYS A 23 12.93 8.93 -4.54
C LYS A 23 12.66 7.73 -5.45
N ILE A 24 11.49 7.65 -6.06
CA ILE A 24 11.11 6.58 -6.99
C ILE A 24 11.48 6.88 -8.46
N GLY A 25 12.22 7.95 -8.73
CA GLY A 25 12.81 8.22 -10.05
C GLY A 25 11.83 8.55 -11.18
N VAL A 26 10.54 8.79 -10.90
CA VAL A 26 9.51 8.99 -11.94
C VAL A 26 9.65 10.28 -12.75
N LEU A 27 10.55 11.18 -12.32
CA LEU A 27 10.87 12.42 -13.01
C LEU A 27 12.05 12.30 -13.99
N GLN A 28 12.76 11.17 -13.99
CA GLN A 28 13.88 10.92 -14.90
C GLN A 28 13.36 10.62 -16.32
N GLU A 29 14.13 11.00 -17.34
CA GLU A 29 13.77 10.75 -18.74
C GLU A 29 13.87 9.24 -19.03
N GLY A 30 12.72 8.62 -19.30
CA GLY A 30 12.60 7.16 -19.39
C GLY A 30 12.52 6.50 -18.01
N LEU A 31 11.45 5.75 -17.73
CA LEU A 31 11.32 5.06 -16.45
C LEU A 31 12.37 3.95 -16.38
N LEU A 32 13.20 3.92 -15.33
CA LEU A 32 14.21 2.88 -15.09
C LEU A 32 15.14 2.70 -16.31
N GLU A 33 15.60 3.82 -16.89
CA GLU A 33 16.43 3.89 -18.10
C GLU A 33 15.84 3.08 -19.28
N SER A 34 14.51 3.09 -19.41
CA SER A 34 13.80 2.41 -20.49
C SER A 34 13.23 3.41 -21.50
N PRO A 35 12.89 2.96 -22.72
CA PRO A 35 12.23 3.80 -23.70
C PRO A 35 10.73 4.04 -23.39
N PHE A 36 10.27 3.69 -22.20
CA PHE A 36 8.87 3.79 -21.80
C PHE A 36 8.68 4.93 -20.79
N SER A 37 7.61 5.70 -21.00
CA SER A 37 7.07 6.59 -19.98
C SER A 37 6.52 5.79 -18.79
N LEU A 38 6.31 6.46 -17.64
CA LEU A 38 5.70 5.84 -16.47
C LEU A 38 4.35 5.16 -16.79
N ALA A 39 3.50 5.85 -17.54
CA ALA A 39 2.18 5.33 -17.91
C ALA A 39 2.30 4.10 -18.83
N GLU A 40 3.24 4.11 -19.79
CA GLU A 40 3.51 2.97 -20.66
C GLU A 40 4.03 1.76 -19.89
N ALA A 41 5.01 1.97 -19.00
CA ALA A 41 5.58 0.92 -18.17
C ALA A 41 4.51 0.32 -17.24
N ARG A 42 3.62 1.16 -16.67
CA ARG A 42 2.52 0.67 -15.82
C ARG A 42 1.50 -0.15 -16.61
N VAL A 43 1.14 0.26 -17.83
CA VAL A 43 0.27 -0.55 -18.70
C VAL A 43 0.92 -1.89 -19.05
N LEU A 44 2.22 -1.92 -19.37
CA LEU A 44 2.94 -3.17 -19.63
C LEU A 44 2.99 -4.07 -18.39
N TYR A 45 3.18 -3.50 -17.19
CA TYR A 45 3.15 -4.21 -15.92
C TYR A 45 1.80 -4.91 -15.69
N GLU A 46 0.68 -4.19 -15.86
CA GLU A 46 -0.66 -4.79 -15.70
C GLU A 46 -0.91 -5.89 -16.75
N LEU A 47 -0.42 -5.73 -17.98
CA LEU A 47 -0.52 -6.76 -19.03
C LEU A 47 0.38 -7.98 -18.82
N ALA A 48 1.47 -7.82 -18.06
CA ALA A 48 2.38 -8.91 -17.73
C ALA A 48 1.85 -9.79 -16.59
N HIS A 49 1.15 -9.18 -15.62
CA HIS A 49 0.79 -9.83 -14.35
C HIS A 49 -0.69 -10.20 -14.22
N ARG A 50 -1.55 -9.76 -15.14
CA ARG A 50 -2.98 -10.11 -15.14
C ARG A 50 -3.32 -11.10 -16.23
N ASP A 51 -4.30 -11.96 -15.95
CA ASP A 51 -4.87 -12.84 -16.97
C ASP A 51 -5.77 -12.05 -17.93
N ARG A 52 -5.18 -11.63 -19.05
CA ARG A 52 -5.85 -11.07 -20.22
C ARG A 52 -6.90 -9.98 -19.89
N PRO A 53 -6.50 -8.83 -19.31
CA PRO A 53 -7.44 -7.76 -18.98
C PRO A 53 -8.02 -7.10 -20.24
N THR A 54 -9.16 -6.42 -20.10
CA THR A 54 -9.69 -5.54 -21.16
C THR A 54 -9.06 -4.15 -21.09
N ALA A 55 -9.21 -3.36 -22.14
CA ALA A 55 -8.77 -1.96 -22.11
C ALA A 55 -9.54 -1.14 -21.05
N SER A 56 -10.81 -1.47 -20.81
CA SER A 56 -11.64 -0.81 -19.80
C SER A 56 -11.14 -1.12 -18.38
N ASP A 57 -10.70 -2.35 -18.13
CA ASP A 57 -10.10 -2.72 -16.83
C ASP A 57 -8.84 -1.90 -16.55
N ILE A 58 -7.94 -1.81 -17.54
CA ILE A 58 -6.70 -1.03 -17.40
C ILE A 58 -7.00 0.46 -17.24
N ALA A 59 -7.94 1.02 -18.01
CA ALA A 59 -8.29 2.44 -17.92
C ALA A 59 -8.82 2.80 -16.53
N ARG A 60 -9.73 1.99 -15.99
CA ARG A 60 -10.30 2.18 -14.65
C ARG A 60 -9.22 2.11 -13.59
N ASP A 61 -8.43 1.04 -13.57
CA ASP A 61 -7.53 0.76 -12.46
C ASP A 61 -6.32 1.70 -12.43
N LEU A 62 -5.86 2.15 -13.60
CA LEU A 62 -4.79 3.14 -13.71
C LEU A 62 -5.31 4.58 -13.78
N SER A 63 -6.64 4.79 -13.69
CA SER A 63 -7.30 6.08 -13.84
C SER A 63 -6.85 6.84 -15.11
N LEU A 64 -6.68 6.12 -16.21
CA LEU A 64 -6.24 6.66 -17.50
C LEU A 64 -7.43 7.02 -18.39
N ASP A 65 -7.33 8.14 -19.09
CA ASP A 65 -8.29 8.48 -20.15
C ASP A 65 -8.36 7.36 -21.21
N PRO A 66 -9.57 6.85 -21.56
CA PRO A 66 -9.71 5.79 -22.56
C PRO A 66 -9.13 6.15 -23.94
N GLY A 67 -9.20 7.43 -24.35
CA GLY A 67 -8.64 7.90 -25.60
C GLY A 67 -7.12 7.86 -25.62
N TYR A 68 -6.48 8.29 -24.53
CA TYR A 68 -5.05 8.20 -24.29
C TYR A 68 -4.57 6.74 -24.25
N LEU A 69 -5.22 5.88 -23.46
CA LEU A 69 -4.88 4.46 -23.39
C LEU A 69 -5.02 3.77 -24.76
N SER A 70 -6.07 4.10 -25.52
CA SER A 70 -6.26 3.54 -26.87
C SER A 70 -5.15 3.94 -27.84
N ARG A 71 -4.66 5.19 -27.79
CA ARG A 71 -3.49 5.65 -28.56
C ARG A 71 -2.23 4.89 -28.14
N MET A 72 -1.98 4.75 -26.84
CA MET A 72 -0.84 4.01 -26.30
C MET A 72 -0.83 2.53 -26.73
N LEU A 73 -1.96 1.83 -26.56
CA LEU A 73 -2.11 0.44 -26.97
C LEU A 73 -1.90 0.24 -28.48
N ARG A 74 -2.36 1.18 -29.32
CA ARG A 74 -2.06 1.16 -30.77
C ARG A 74 -0.56 1.32 -31.03
N GLY A 75 0.13 2.17 -30.27
CA GLY A 75 1.59 2.29 -30.29
C GLY A 75 2.28 0.96 -29.99
N PHE A 76 1.89 0.29 -28.91
CA PHE A 76 2.42 -1.02 -28.55
C PHE A 76 2.13 -2.11 -29.58
N GLN A 77 0.94 -2.12 -30.19
CA GLN A 77 0.62 -3.06 -31.27
C GLN A 77 1.51 -2.85 -32.50
N ARG A 78 1.75 -1.60 -32.91
CA ARG A 78 2.66 -1.27 -34.02
C ARG A 78 4.09 -1.70 -33.74
N ARG A 79 4.53 -1.60 -32.48
CA ARG A 79 5.84 -2.08 -32.00
C ARG A 79 5.89 -3.60 -31.78
N GLY A 80 4.79 -4.32 -32.02
CA GLY A 80 4.71 -5.76 -31.82
C GLY A 80 4.72 -6.22 -30.36
N LEU A 81 4.52 -5.32 -29.39
CA LEU A 81 4.63 -5.60 -27.94
C LEU A 81 3.33 -6.16 -27.34
N VAL A 82 2.18 -5.73 -27.87
CA VAL A 82 0.85 -6.09 -27.34
C VAL A 82 0.00 -6.71 -28.44
N ARG A 83 -0.76 -7.74 -28.10
CA ARG A 83 -1.78 -8.35 -28.96
C ARG A 83 -3.17 -8.12 -28.39
N ARG A 84 -4.14 -7.89 -29.30
CA ARG A 84 -5.57 -7.84 -28.99
C ARG A 84 -6.24 -9.07 -29.58
N GLN A 85 -6.99 -9.80 -28.78
CA GLN A 85 -7.79 -10.94 -29.23
C GLN A 85 -9.26 -10.71 -28.86
N VAL A 86 -10.16 -11.13 -29.75
CA VAL A 86 -11.60 -11.13 -29.43
C VAL A 86 -11.82 -12.15 -28.32
N SER A 87 -12.56 -11.77 -27.28
CA SER A 87 -12.87 -12.70 -26.19
C SER A 87 -13.76 -13.82 -26.73
N ALA A 88 -13.43 -15.08 -26.43
CA ALA A 88 -14.27 -16.22 -26.79
C ALA A 88 -15.64 -16.18 -26.07
N SER A 89 -15.69 -15.53 -24.90
CA SER A 89 -16.90 -15.38 -24.07
C SER A 89 -17.78 -14.18 -24.42
N ASP A 90 -17.23 -13.14 -25.07
CA ASP A 90 -17.96 -11.93 -25.45
C ASP A 90 -17.25 -11.24 -26.62
N ALA A 91 -17.84 -11.32 -27.81
CA ALA A 91 -17.28 -10.71 -29.02
C ALA A 91 -17.15 -9.18 -28.95
N ARG A 92 -17.82 -8.53 -27.99
CA ARG A 92 -17.71 -7.09 -27.73
C ARG A 92 -16.46 -6.74 -26.92
N GLN A 93 -15.86 -7.71 -26.24
CA GLN A 93 -14.66 -7.52 -25.43
C GLN A 93 -13.40 -7.94 -26.18
N ARG A 94 -12.41 -7.05 -26.19
CA ARG A 94 -11.07 -7.35 -26.69
C ARG A 94 -10.11 -7.54 -25.52
N ARG A 95 -9.61 -8.75 -25.39
CA ARG A 95 -8.64 -9.18 -24.38
C ARG A 95 -7.24 -8.77 -24.82
N LEU A 96 -6.48 -8.21 -23.88
CA LEU A 96 -5.13 -7.71 -24.11
C LEU A 96 -4.10 -8.68 -23.54
N SER A 97 -2.96 -8.85 -24.21
CA SER A 97 -1.84 -9.61 -23.67
C SER A 97 -0.52 -9.12 -24.24
N LEU A 98 0.57 -9.31 -23.49
CA LEU A 98 1.92 -9.15 -24.05
C LEU A 98 2.23 -10.26 -25.05
N THR A 99 2.88 -9.88 -26.15
CA THR A 99 3.52 -10.83 -27.06
C THR A 99 4.83 -11.34 -26.43
N PRO A 100 5.49 -12.36 -27.02
CA PRO A 100 6.85 -12.73 -26.60
C PRO A 100 7.82 -11.54 -26.64
N ALA A 101 7.77 -10.71 -27.69
CA ALA A 101 8.58 -9.49 -27.80
C ALA A 101 8.21 -8.46 -26.71
N GLY A 102 6.93 -8.33 -26.39
CA GLY A 102 6.45 -7.48 -25.28
C GLY A 102 7.00 -7.91 -23.93
N ARG A 103 7.04 -9.22 -23.65
CA ARG A 103 7.64 -9.76 -22.42
C ARG A 103 9.14 -9.49 -22.35
N VAL A 104 9.86 -9.70 -23.45
CA VAL A 104 11.30 -9.38 -23.53
C VAL A 104 11.55 -7.88 -23.31
N ALA A 105 10.72 -7.00 -23.89
CA ALA A 105 10.84 -5.56 -23.70
C ALA A 105 10.49 -5.10 -22.27
N PHE A 106 9.60 -5.81 -21.58
CA PHE A 106 9.19 -5.52 -20.21
C PHE A 106 10.15 -6.09 -19.14
N ALA A 107 10.85 -7.20 -19.42
CA ALA A 107 11.69 -7.86 -18.43
C ALA A 107 12.77 -6.95 -17.78
N PRO A 108 13.47 -6.06 -18.52
CA PRO A 108 14.43 -5.13 -17.91
C PRO A 108 13.76 -4.13 -16.95
N LEU A 109 12.54 -3.69 -17.26
CA LEU A 109 11.76 -2.81 -16.38
C LEU A 109 11.44 -3.50 -15.05
N ASP A 110 10.94 -4.73 -15.11
CA ASP A 110 10.58 -5.50 -13.90
C ASP A 110 11.83 -5.80 -13.06
N THR A 111 12.94 -6.15 -13.71
CA THR A 111 14.22 -6.43 -13.02
C THR A 111 14.75 -5.21 -12.31
N ARG A 112 14.91 -4.08 -13.02
CA ARG A 112 15.43 -2.83 -12.43
C ARG A 112 14.53 -2.30 -11.33
N SER A 113 13.21 -2.39 -11.51
CA SER A 113 12.26 -1.98 -10.47
C SER A 113 12.46 -2.79 -9.18
N ARG A 114 12.74 -4.10 -9.28
CA ARG A 114 12.99 -4.95 -8.11
C ARG A 114 14.35 -4.66 -7.48
N GLU A 115 15.37 -4.44 -8.29
CA GLU A 115 16.72 -4.10 -7.83
C GLU A 115 16.72 -2.77 -7.06
N ASP A 116 16.05 -1.74 -7.57
CA ASP A 116 15.95 -0.42 -6.91
C ASP A 116 15.25 -0.52 -5.55
N ILE A 117 14.12 -1.23 -5.49
CA ILE A 117 13.39 -1.44 -4.22
C ILE A 117 14.18 -2.34 -3.27
N GLY A 118 14.83 -3.38 -3.79
CA GLY A 118 15.69 -4.27 -3.01
C GLY A 118 16.89 -3.54 -2.40
N SER A 119 17.53 -2.65 -3.15
CA SER A 119 18.62 -1.78 -2.68
C SER A 119 18.13 -0.80 -1.60
N LEU A 120 16.95 -0.20 -1.80
CA LEU A 120 16.32 0.67 -0.81
C LEU A 120 16.07 -0.07 0.50
N LEU A 121 15.40 -1.23 0.44
CA LEU A 121 15.09 -2.02 1.64
C LEU A 121 16.34 -2.61 2.29
N GLY A 122 17.29 -3.10 1.50
CA GLY A 122 18.54 -3.68 1.99
C GLY A 122 19.45 -2.70 2.73
N SER A 123 19.23 -1.38 2.56
CA SER A 123 19.92 -0.34 3.33
C SER A 123 19.34 -0.12 4.74
N LEU A 124 18.20 -0.74 5.05
CA LEU A 124 17.48 -0.58 6.31
C LEU A 124 17.61 -1.86 7.18
N PRO A 125 17.74 -1.72 8.51
CA PRO A 125 17.52 -2.82 9.44
C PRO A 125 16.14 -3.48 9.26
N ASP A 126 16.02 -4.75 9.60
CA ASP A 126 14.77 -5.52 9.42
C ASP A 126 13.55 -4.86 10.10
N VAL A 127 13.73 -4.32 11.30
CA VAL A 127 12.67 -3.57 12.02
C VAL A 127 12.19 -2.33 11.28
N ASP A 128 13.10 -1.63 10.58
CA ASP A 128 12.78 -0.45 9.81
C ASP A 128 12.13 -0.82 8.47
N GLN A 129 12.52 -1.96 7.87
CA GLN A 129 11.84 -2.52 6.70
C GLN A 129 10.39 -2.86 7.03
N GLN A 130 10.14 -3.57 8.13
CA GLN A 130 8.79 -3.90 8.60
C GLN A 130 7.96 -2.64 8.84
N SER A 131 8.53 -1.66 9.53
CA SER A 131 7.87 -0.38 9.83
C SER A 131 7.51 0.39 8.56
N LEU A 132 8.42 0.43 7.57
CA LEU A 132 8.18 1.09 6.29
C LEU A 132 7.06 0.40 5.49
N VAL A 133 7.11 -0.93 5.38
CA VAL A 133 6.09 -1.71 4.67
C VAL A 133 4.71 -1.51 5.31
N ALA A 134 4.61 -1.62 6.64
CA ALA A 134 3.37 -1.38 7.37
C ALA A 134 2.82 0.04 7.15
N ALA A 135 3.70 1.05 7.15
CA ALA A 135 3.31 2.42 6.86
C ALA A 135 2.77 2.59 5.43
N MET A 136 3.41 1.97 4.43
CA MET A 136 2.97 2.01 3.03
C MET A 136 1.60 1.35 2.86
N THR A 137 1.38 0.16 3.44
CA THR A 137 0.09 -0.53 3.42
C THR A 137 -1.00 0.32 4.09
N ARG A 138 -0.69 0.96 5.22
CA ARG A 138 -1.60 1.89 5.89
C ARG A 138 -1.94 3.11 5.04
N ILE A 139 -0.95 3.69 4.35
CA ILE A 139 -1.16 4.81 3.42
C ILE A 139 -2.09 4.38 2.28
N GLU A 140 -1.83 3.24 1.65
CA GLU A 140 -2.66 2.72 0.55
C GLU A 140 -4.11 2.52 0.97
N ARG A 141 -4.34 1.93 2.15
CA ARG A 141 -5.68 1.72 2.72
C ARG A 141 -6.41 3.04 2.98
N LEU A 142 -5.73 4.03 3.56
CA LEU A 142 -6.31 5.33 3.87
C LEU A 142 -6.62 6.15 2.62
N LEU A 143 -5.87 5.95 1.53
CA LEU A 143 -6.04 6.65 0.26
C LEU A 143 -6.95 5.93 -0.75
N SER A 144 -7.36 4.68 -0.46
CA SER A 144 -8.22 3.86 -1.34
C SER A 144 -9.61 3.62 -0.73
N PRO A 145 -10.47 4.66 -0.60
CA PRO A 145 -11.81 4.49 -0.07
C PRO A 145 -12.65 3.62 -1.01
N GLY A 146 -12.93 2.38 -0.60
CA GLY A 146 -13.74 1.41 -1.36
C GLY A 146 -13.18 -0.01 -1.41
N SER A 147 -11.91 -0.23 -1.05
CA SER A 147 -11.29 -1.58 -0.96
C SER A 147 -11.43 -2.19 0.44
N ALA A 148 -12.44 -1.78 1.21
CA ALA A 148 -12.72 -2.34 2.52
C ALA A 148 -13.36 -3.73 2.39
N ALA A 149 -12.55 -4.73 2.01
CA ALA A 149 -12.73 -6.01 2.68
C ALA A 149 -12.57 -5.70 4.18
N LEU A 150 -13.51 -6.18 5.00
CA LEU A 150 -13.37 -6.06 6.45
C LEU A 150 -11.96 -6.53 6.80
N PRO A 151 -11.14 -5.69 7.46
CA PRO A 151 -9.77 -6.06 7.75
C PRO A 151 -9.75 -7.42 8.43
N ALA A 152 -8.94 -8.34 7.91
CA ALA A 152 -8.80 -9.66 8.48
C ALA A 152 -8.07 -9.52 9.81
N TYR A 153 -8.83 -9.32 10.87
CA TYR A 153 -8.30 -9.29 12.23
C TYR A 153 -8.06 -10.72 12.69
N VAL A 154 -6.90 -10.96 13.27
CA VAL A 154 -6.63 -12.19 14.02
C VAL A 154 -6.82 -11.87 15.49
N LEU A 155 -7.77 -12.56 16.12
CA LEU A 155 -7.86 -12.53 17.57
C LEU A 155 -6.79 -13.46 18.14
N ARG A 156 -5.86 -12.89 18.91
CA ARG A 156 -4.81 -13.65 19.58
C ARG A 156 -4.75 -13.32 21.08
N PRO A 157 -4.19 -14.21 21.92
CA PRO A 157 -3.85 -13.85 23.28
C PRO A 157 -2.83 -12.70 23.33
N HIS A 158 -2.86 -11.93 24.43
CA HIS A 158 -1.85 -10.92 24.71
C HIS A 158 -0.43 -11.52 24.82
N ARG A 159 0.57 -10.76 24.39
CA ARG A 159 2.01 -11.03 24.43
C ARG A 159 2.76 -9.87 25.13
N PRO A 160 4.03 -10.07 25.54
CA PRO A 160 4.84 -8.97 26.04
C PRO A 160 4.80 -7.76 25.10
N GLY A 161 4.55 -6.57 25.66
CA GLY A 161 4.35 -5.33 24.91
C GLY A 161 2.89 -4.90 24.79
N ASP A 162 1.93 -5.82 24.65
CA ASP A 162 0.52 -5.44 24.42
C ASP A 162 -0.10 -4.71 25.62
N ILE A 163 0.27 -5.10 26.84
CA ILE A 163 -0.26 -4.49 28.07
C ILE A 163 0.21 -3.02 28.20
N GLY A 164 1.48 -2.77 27.85
CA GLY A 164 2.00 -1.41 27.75
C GLY A 164 1.32 -0.62 26.62
N TRP A 165 1.08 -1.26 25.48
CA TRP A 165 0.37 -0.67 24.36
C TRP A 165 -1.06 -0.27 24.73
N ILE A 166 -1.84 -1.15 25.38
CA ILE A 166 -3.22 -0.87 25.84
C ILE A 166 -3.24 0.35 26.76
N THR A 167 -2.30 0.39 27.71
CA THR A 167 -2.15 1.50 28.66
C THR A 167 -1.88 2.82 27.94
N TRP A 168 -0.89 2.81 27.04
CA TRP A 168 -0.53 3.97 26.22
C TRP A 168 -1.70 4.44 25.34
N ARG A 169 -2.40 3.53 24.66
CA ARG A 169 -3.56 3.87 23.82
C ARG A 169 -4.67 4.52 24.62
N HIS A 170 -4.97 4.00 25.82
CA HIS A 170 -5.95 4.61 26.70
C HIS A 170 -5.53 6.02 27.13
N GLY A 171 -4.28 6.21 27.57
CA GLY A 171 -3.77 7.53 27.97
C GLY A 171 -3.91 8.57 26.85
N VAL A 172 -3.35 8.27 25.67
CA VAL A 172 -3.31 9.23 24.55
C VAL A 172 -4.70 9.49 23.95
N LEU A 173 -5.51 8.44 23.72
CA LEU A 173 -6.83 8.63 23.10
C LEU A 173 -7.80 9.35 24.03
N TYR A 174 -7.84 8.98 25.31
CA TYR A 174 -8.81 9.58 26.23
C TYR A 174 -8.42 11.01 26.61
N ALA A 175 -7.14 11.34 26.67
CA ALA A 175 -6.71 12.72 26.76
C ALA A 175 -7.19 13.55 25.55
N ALA A 176 -7.07 13.00 24.33
CA ALA A 176 -7.47 13.69 23.11
C ALA A 176 -9.00 13.83 22.95
N GLU A 177 -9.78 12.83 23.35
CA GLU A 177 -11.23 12.77 23.10
C GLU A 177 -12.06 13.29 24.28
N TYR A 178 -11.61 13.06 25.51
CA TYR A 178 -12.35 13.37 26.73
C TYR A 178 -11.64 14.38 27.64
N GLY A 179 -10.43 14.81 27.29
CA GLY A 179 -9.65 15.78 28.08
C GLY A 179 -9.15 15.22 29.41
N TRP A 180 -9.03 13.90 29.54
CA TRP A 180 -8.51 13.25 30.74
C TRP A 180 -7.00 13.42 30.86
N ASP A 181 -6.51 13.52 32.09
CA ASP A 181 -5.09 13.75 32.38
C ASP A 181 -4.34 12.43 32.65
N GLU A 182 -3.06 12.54 32.98
CA GLU A 182 -2.16 11.40 33.24
C GLU A 182 -2.62 10.51 34.40
N ARG A 183 -3.54 10.97 35.26
CA ARG A 183 -4.07 10.15 36.37
C ARG A 183 -4.95 9.01 35.85
N PHE A 184 -5.65 9.22 34.73
CA PHE A 184 -6.38 8.15 34.07
C PHE A 184 -5.42 7.10 33.52
N GLU A 185 -4.33 7.52 32.87
CA GLU A 185 -3.29 6.61 32.39
C GLU A 185 -2.69 5.78 33.54
N ALA A 186 -2.38 6.42 34.67
CA ALA A 186 -1.88 5.73 35.86
C ALA A 186 -2.88 4.70 36.42
N MET A 187 -4.18 5.02 36.41
CA MET A 187 -5.22 4.07 36.81
C MET A 187 -5.28 2.86 35.88
N VAL A 188 -5.26 3.09 34.56
CA VAL A 188 -5.25 2.00 33.56
C VAL A 188 -3.99 1.14 33.74
N ALA A 189 -2.82 1.77 33.91
CA ALA A 189 -1.56 1.07 34.16
C ALA A 189 -1.65 0.17 35.41
N ALA A 190 -2.26 0.67 36.49
CA ALA A 190 -2.44 -0.11 37.72
C ALA A 190 -3.39 -1.30 37.53
N ILE A 191 -4.48 -1.14 36.78
CA ILE A 191 -5.40 -2.25 36.44
C ILE A 191 -4.67 -3.29 35.59
N MET A 192 -3.96 -2.84 34.56
CA MET A 192 -3.23 -3.68 33.62
C MET A 192 -2.09 -4.46 34.29
N ALA A 193 -1.34 -3.82 35.21
CA ALA A 193 -0.32 -4.49 36.01
C ALA A 193 -0.93 -5.60 36.88
N ARG A 194 -2.01 -5.29 37.62
CA ARG A 194 -2.70 -6.29 38.46
C ARG A 194 -3.27 -7.44 37.64
N PHE A 195 -3.75 -7.19 36.43
CA PHE A 195 -4.21 -8.23 35.52
C PHE A 195 -3.08 -9.21 35.20
N VAL A 196 -1.91 -8.71 34.78
CA VAL A 196 -0.76 -9.58 34.45
C VAL A 196 -0.22 -10.33 35.67
N GLU A 197 -0.14 -9.65 36.83
CA GLU A 197 0.34 -10.25 38.08
C GLU A 197 -0.51 -11.43 38.55
N ASN A 198 -1.82 -11.38 38.28
CA ASN A 198 -2.79 -12.38 38.75
C ASN A 198 -3.35 -13.26 37.63
N PHE A 199 -2.80 -13.17 36.41
CA PHE A 199 -3.36 -13.80 35.23
C PHE A 199 -3.44 -15.32 35.34
N ASP A 200 -4.65 -15.88 35.26
CA ASP A 200 -4.88 -17.33 35.18
C ASP A 200 -5.26 -17.74 33.76
N VAL A 201 -4.30 -18.31 33.02
CA VAL A 201 -4.47 -18.81 31.65
C VAL A 201 -5.60 -19.84 31.49
N ARG A 202 -6.07 -20.47 32.58
CA ARG A 202 -7.19 -21.43 32.54
C ARG A 202 -8.57 -20.76 32.63
N ARG A 203 -8.63 -19.52 33.10
CA ARG A 203 -9.89 -18.80 33.42
C ARG A 203 -10.02 -17.48 32.68
N GLU A 204 -8.91 -16.89 32.28
CA GLU A 204 -8.83 -15.54 31.75
C GLU A 204 -8.15 -15.52 30.38
N CYS A 205 -8.55 -14.58 29.54
CA CYS A 205 -7.86 -14.27 28.30
C CYS A 205 -8.02 -12.79 27.98
N CYS A 206 -6.91 -12.11 27.72
CA CYS A 206 -6.93 -10.79 27.06
C CYS A 206 -6.74 -11.03 25.56
N TRP A 207 -7.81 -10.78 24.80
CA TRP A 207 -7.81 -10.90 23.34
C TRP A 207 -7.36 -9.59 22.71
N ILE A 208 -6.35 -9.68 21.86
CA ILE A 208 -5.88 -8.60 21.02
C ILE A 208 -6.37 -8.86 19.60
N ALA A 209 -7.02 -7.87 19.01
CA ALA A 209 -7.36 -7.88 17.59
C ALA A 209 -6.15 -7.36 16.82
N GLU A 210 -5.32 -8.27 16.31
CA GLU A 210 -4.15 -7.89 15.52
C GLU A 210 -4.53 -7.67 14.06
N GLN A 211 -4.04 -6.57 13.49
CA GLN A 211 -4.12 -6.28 12.06
C GLN A 211 -2.71 -6.00 11.53
N GLU A 212 -2.27 -6.80 10.56
CA GLU A 212 -0.98 -6.59 9.86
C GLU A 212 0.22 -6.52 10.84
N GLY A 213 0.17 -7.28 11.95
CA GLY A 213 1.21 -7.33 12.99
C GLY A 213 1.04 -6.31 14.13
N GLU A 214 0.09 -5.38 14.00
CA GLU A 214 -0.17 -4.31 14.97
C GLU A 214 -1.43 -4.59 15.82
N PRO A 215 -1.43 -4.28 17.13
CA PRO A 215 -2.61 -4.36 18.00
C PRO A 215 -3.72 -3.34 17.69
#